data_AF-A0AAV9VV00-F1
#
_entry.id   AF-A0AAV9VV00-F1
#
_cell.length_a   1.000
_cell.length_b   1.000
_cell.length_c   1.000
_cell.angle_alpha   90.00
_cell.angle_beta   90.00
_cell.angle_gamma   90.00
#
_symmetry.space_group_name_H-M   'P 1'
#
loop_
_entity.id
_entity.type
_entity.pdbx_description
1 polymer ?
#
loop_
_entity_poly.entity_id
_entity_poly.type
_entity_poly.pdbx_seq_one_letter_code
_entity_poly.pdbx_strand_id
1 'polypeptide(L)'
;MLNLRFFTYVSTMASQCALLDLPHELLHQVLLNVDPADLARVRLTCAFLDQYLKKNELLFKELYLQFWDEPLEKAPTSIGPTWETRLQNVVWLQKVLASEHVHTKLNDYQRVVQLISALLQVKDPATSKNLDFFDEAFGKLNLDTLLCRSSLFQEAGDKAHLTADTEFERQLSAKLHCYYGIPIDPRGRKSKPTHPWARSRVYDLRNYDTNTMWGPFRDDGSGRVDWEMVEAIMVVLGFNMEVLAEESDVSFGSLWAVKFRGAVPYSAPHLKCSLVNDPELPLEARDPYGVTGTWLRVVCFLDYHDFYAFNFGSLAPADGGPRPPIDIREAIRFIKLGITVTKVEPPGPEDGQALPVVHFKGASRLMPAFSDPNANSELTGTVRLTREGEIRWTSFSIFQGYVCVVGRSLEY
;
A
#
# COMPACT_ATOMS: atom_id res chain seq x y z
N MET A 1 90.07 19.19 9.65
CA MET A 1 89.43 18.31 10.66
C MET A 1 88.49 19.20 11.46
N LEU A 2 87.18 19.28 11.15
CA LEU A 2 86.10 18.38 11.63
C LEU A 2 86.26 18.10 13.14
N ASN A 3 85.35 18.46 14.05
CA ASN A 3 83.89 18.38 13.99
C ASN A 3 83.23 19.25 15.08
N LEU A 4 82.22 20.05 14.72
CA LEU A 4 81.19 20.54 15.65
C LEU A 4 80.24 19.38 15.99
N ARG A 5 80.00 19.12 17.28
CA ARG A 5 78.84 18.33 17.73
C ARG A 5 77.77 19.28 18.27
N PHE A 6 76.81 19.61 17.42
CA PHE A 6 75.49 20.06 17.87
C PHE A 6 74.72 18.83 18.36
N PHE A 7 74.45 18.78 19.67
CA PHE A 7 73.40 17.93 20.21
C PHE A 7 72.08 18.67 20.01
N THR A 8 71.30 18.23 19.04
CA THR A 8 69.87 18.52 18.92
C THR A 8 69.15 17.25 18.47
N TYR A 9 67.88 17.15 18.84
CA TYR A 9 66.96 16.00 18.77
C TYR A 9 67.03 15.11 20.02
N VAL A 10 65.95 14.91 20.76
CA VAL A 10 64.57 14.68 20.32
C VAL A 10 63.59 15.28 21.34
N SER A 11 62.68 16.15 20.90
CA SER A 11 61.37 16.28 21.53
C SER A 11 60.35 15.80 20.51
N THR A 12 59.76 14.66 20.82
CA THR A 12 58.68 13.98 20.13
C THR A 12 57.56 14.95 19.74
N MET A 13 57.49 15.30 18.45
CA MET A 13 56.23 15.74 17.87
C MET A 13 55.31 14.53 17.84
N ALA A 14 54.31 14.50 18.72
CA ALA A 14 53.13 13.71 18.45
C ALA A 14 52.53 14.28 17.17
N SER A 15 52.71 13.59 16.03
CA SER A 15 51.97 13.88 14.82
C SER A 15 50.48 13.79 15.15
N GLN A 16 49.82 14.95 15.27
CA GLN A 16 48.38 15.01 15.34
C GLN A 16 47.86 14.48 13.99
N CYS A 17 47.45 13.22 13.97
CA CYS A 17 46.76 12.66 12.80
C CYS A 17 45.41 13.35 12.72
N ALA A 18 45.23 14.25 11.74
CA ALA A 18 43.95 14.88 11.51
C ALA A 18 43.02 13.91 10.79
N LEU A 19 41.71 14.05 10.97
CA LEU A 19 40.70 13.24 10.28
C LEU A 19 40.90 13.22 8.75
N LEU A 20 41.40 14.32 8.19
CA LEU A 20 41.65 14.50 6.76
C LEU A 20 42.93 13.82 6.28
N ASP A 21 43.80 13.37 7.19
CA ASP A 21 45.02 12.61 6.87
C ASP A 21 44.76 11.10 6.75
N LEU A 22 43.53 10.66 7.03
CA LEU A 22 43.14 9.26 6.91
C LEU A 22 43.04 8.84 5.43
N PRO A 23 43.43 7.59 5.10
CA PRO A 23 43.09 6.98 3.82
C PRO A 23 41.58 7.05 3.54
N HIS A 24 41.21 7.13 2.26
CA HIS A 24 39.81 7.24 1.84
C HIS A 24 38.95 6.09 2.36
N GLU A 25 39.50 4.89 2.54
CA GLU A 25 38.82 3.73 3.08
C GLU A 25 38.46 3.91 4.56
N LEU A 26 39.38 4.45 5.37
CA LEU A 26 39.12 4.73 6.77
C LEU A 26 38.15 5.90 6.93
N LEU A 27 38.30 6.93 6.09
CA LEU A 27 37.34 8.04 6.06
C LEU A 27 35.93 7.56 5.69
N HIS A 28 35.82 6.66 4.70
CA HIS A 28 34.56 6.04 4.31
C HIS A 28 33.92 5.31 5.51
N GLN A 29 34.69 4.46 6.20
CA GLN A 29 34.21 3.74 7.39
C GLN A 29 33.77 4.68 8.52
N VAL A 30 34.49 5.79 8.74
CA VAL A 30 34.06 6.80 9.72
C VAL A 30 32.71 7.40 9.32
N LEU A 31 32.56 7.77 8.04
CA LEU A 31 31.32 8.37 7.52
C LEU A 31 30.15 7.38 7.49
N LEU A 32 30.40 6.08 7.38
CA LEU A 32 29.36 5.04 7.52
C LEU A 32 28.73 4.98 8.91
N ASN A 33 29.35 5.58 9.92
CA ASN A 33 28.83 5.64 11.29
C ASN A 33 28.15 6.98 11.61
N VAL A 34 28.05 7.88 10.62
CA VAL A 34 27.36 9.18 10.78
C VAL A 34 25.88 8.99 10.50
N ASP A 35 25.01 9.63 11.30
CA ASP A 35 23.58 9.67 11.02
C ASP A 35 23.34 10.26 9.61
N PRO A 36 22.57 9.58 8.73
CA PRO A 36 22.24 10.09 7.40
C PRO A 36 21.73 11.54 7.38
N ALA A 37 21.02 11.98 8.41
CA ALA A 37 20.51 13.34 8.55
C ALA A 37 21.60 14.41 8.76
N ASP A 38 22.78 14.01 9.25
CA ASP A 38 23.90 14.89 9.56
C ASP A 38 24.95 14.98 8.44
N LEU A 39 24.86 14.16 7.39
CA LEU A 39 25.77 14.23 6.24
C LEU A 39 25.82 15.61 5.58
N ALA A 40 24.68 16.32 5.55
CA ALA A 40 24.65 17.69 5.04
C ALA A 40 25.54 18.64 5.86
N ARG A 41 25.65 18.43 7.18
CA ARG A 41 26.54 19.22 8.04
C ARG A 41 28.00 18.86 7.79
N VAL A 42 28.31 17.58 7.57
CA VAL A 42 29.66 17.12 7.20
C VAL A 42 30.13 17.78 5.90
N ARG A 43 29.27 17.93 4.90
CA ARG A 43 29.62 18.65 3.67
C ARG A 43 30.02 20.10 3.92
N LEU A 44 29.39 20.75 4.91
CA LEU A 44 29.62 22.16 5.20
C LEU A 44 30.90 22.41 6.03
N THR A 45 31.57 21.37 6.52
CA THR A 45 32.76 21.56 7.38
C THR A 45 34.00 21.97 6.59
N CYS A 46 34.25 21.39 5.40
CA CYS A 46 35.38 21.76 4.57
C CYS A 46 35.20 21.35 3.09
N ALA A 47 35.94 22.00 2.20
CA ALA A 47 35.89 21.75 0.76
C ALA A 47 36.28 20.31 0.38
N PHE A 48 37.22 19.70 1.12
CA PHE A 48 37.62 18.31 0.89
C PHE A 48 36.44 17.35 1.15
N LEU A 49 35.73 17.51 2.26
CA LEU A 49 34.59 16.65 2.60
C LEU A 49 33.39 16.87 1.68
N ASP A 50 33.10 18.12 1.26
CA ASP A 50 32.10 18.35 0.22
C ASP A 50 32.47 17.63 -1.09
N GLN A 51 33.73 17.76 -1.53
CA GLN A 51 34.19 17.10 -2.76
C GLN A 51 34.22 15.57 -2.63
N TYR A 52 34.60 15.03 -1.47
CA TYR A 52 34.63 13.60 -1.20
C TYR A 52 33.22 13.00 -1.23
N LEU A 53 32.24 13.68 -0.62
CA LEU A 53 30.85 13.24 -0.62
C LEU A 53 30.20 13.41 -2.00
N LYS A 54 30.57 14.45 -2.74
CA LYS A 54 30.07 14.70 -4.09
C LYS A 54 30.52 13.58 -5.03
N LYS A 55 29.55 12.78 -5.49
CA LYS A 55 29.71 11.59 -6.36
C LYS A 55 30.13 10.28 -5.65
N ASN A 56 30.16 10.23 -4.33
CA ASN A 56 30.42 8.97 -3.62
C ASN A 56 29.15 8.12 -3.49
N GLU A 57 28.71 7.56 -4.63
CA GLU A 57 27.50 6.70 -4.69
C GLU A 57 27.62 5.47 -3.80
N LEU A 58 28.83 4.92 -3.61
CA LEU A 58 29.04 3.75 -2.77
C LEU A 58 28.71 4.06 -1.30
N LEU A 59 29.17 5.20 -0.78
CA LEU A 59 28.88 5.61 0.59
C LEU A 59 27.38 5.80 0.82
N PHE A 60 26.70 6.50 -0.10
CA PHE A 60 25.26 6.70 0.00
C PHE A 60 24.48 5.39 -0.11
N LYS A 61 24.92 4.46 -0.97
CA LYS A 61 24.34 3.11 -1.07
C LYS A 61 24.47 2.36 0.25
N GLU A 62 25.68 2.28 0.80
CA GLU A 62 25.93 1.53 2.03
C GLU A 62 25.19 2.13 3.23
N LEU A 63 25.21 3.46 3.38
CA LEU A 63 24.42 4.15 4.41
C LEU A 63 22.93 3.87 4.27
N TYR A 64 22.40 3.95 3.05
CA TYR A 64 20.98 3.66 2.81
C TYR A 64 20.62 2.22 3.22
N LEU A 65 21.41 1.23 2.79
CA LEU A 65 21.13 -0.19 3.02
C LEU A 65 21.31 -0.62 4.48
N GLN A 66 22.00 0.16 5.31
CA GLN A 66 22.04 -0.07 6.75
C GLN A 66 20.63 0.04 7.36
N PHE A 67 19.83 1.02 6.93
CA PHE A 67 18.54 1.35 7.56
C PHE A 67 17.30 0.98 6.71
N TRP A 68 17.42 0.88 5.39
CA TRP A 68 16.29 0.64 4.48
C TRP A 68 16.55 -0.48 3.50
N ASP A 69 15.48 -1.01 2.91
CA ASP A 69 15.56 -2.13 1.97
C ASP A 69 16.01 -1.68 0.59
N GLU A 70 16.75 -2.55 -0.11
CA GLU A 70 17.18 -2.29 -1.50
C GLU A 70 15.96 -2.06 -2.41
N PRO A 71 15.86 -0.90 -3.09
CA PRO A 71 14.74 -0.63 -3.98
C PRO A 71 14.67 -1.63 -5.14
N LEU A 72 13.46 -2.05 -5.51
CA LEU A 72 13.26 -2.96 -6.64
C LEU A 72 13.62 -2.25 -7.96
N GLU A 73 14.48 -2.85 -8.78
CA GLU A 73 14.96 -2.24 -10.04
C GLU A 73 13.83 -1.91 -11.03
N LYS A 74 12.73 -2.67 -10.99
CA LYS A 74 11.55 -2.51 -11.85
C LYS A 74 10.35 -1.92 -11.11
N ALA A 75 10.58 -1.25 -9.98
CA ALA A 75 9.56 -0.56 -9.21
C ALA A 75 8.83 0.49 -10.08
N PRO A 76 7.49 0.46 -10.18
CA PRO A 76 6.75 1.51 -10.88
C PRO A 76 6.98 2.91 -10.30
N THR A 77 7.18 3.00 -8.97
CA THR A 77 7.48 4.28 -8.30
C THR A 77 8.92 4.28 -7.81
N SER A 78 9.74 5.14 -8.39
CA SER A 78 11.13 5.33 -7.96
C SER A 78 11.23 6.32 -6.80
N ILE A 79 12.04 5.96 -5.80
CA ILE A 79 12.38 6.83 -4.68
C ILE A 79 13.44 7.88 -5.03
N GLY A 80 14.17 7.68 -6.13
CA GLY A 80 15.19 8.61 -6.59
C GLY A 80 16.14 7.98 -7.61
N PRO A 81 16.73 8.79 -8.51
CA PRO A 81 17.60 8.30 -9.58
C PRO A 81 18.99 7.86 -9.11
N THR A 82 19.53 8.47 -8.04
CA THR A 82 20.86 8.18 -7.47
C THR A 82 20.76 7.80 -6.00
N TRP A 83 21.74 7.09 -5.46
CA TRP A 83 21.74 6.70 -4.04
C TRP A 83 21.74 7.92 -3.11
N GLU A 84 22.42 9.00 -3.50
CA GLU A 84 22.37 10.28 -2.79
C GLU A 84 20.93 10.82 -2.70
N THR A 85 20.21 10.88 -3.82
CA THR A 85 18.82 11.39 -3.83
C THR A 85 17.87 10.47 -3.07
N ARG A 86 18.06 9.15 -3.17
CA ARG A 86 17.25 8.17 -2.42
C ARG A 86 17.39 8.38 -0.91
N LEU A 87 18.62 8.49 -0.42
CA LEU A 87 18.89 8.72 1.00
C LEU A 87 18.30 10.06 1.45
N GLN A 88 18.50 11.14 0.68
CA GLN A 88 17.95 12.45 0.99
C GLN A 88 16.42 12.44 1.07
N ASN A 89 15.74 11.74 0.16
CA ASN A 89 14.29 11.65 0.15
C ASN A 89 13.74 10.88 1.36
N VAL A 90 14.39 9.78 1.75
CA VAL A 90 13.95 9.02 2.93
C VAL A 90 14.20 9.78 4.22
N VAL A 91 15.37 10.42 4.36
CA VAL A 91 15.67 11.28 5.52
C VAL A 91 14.70 12.46 5.60
N TRP A 92 14.33 13.05 4.46
CA TRP A 92 13.31 14.08 4.42
C TRP A 92 11.95 13.55 4.89
N LEU A 93 11.52 12.39 4.38
CA LEU A 93 10.27 11.77 4.77
C LEU A 93 10.26 11.45 6.28
N GLN A 94 11.35 10.90 6.81
CA GLN A 94 11.52 10.64 8.24
C GLN A 94 11.33 11.91 9.07
N LYS A 95 11.93 13.04 8.66
CA LYS A 95 11.74 14.33 9.35
C LYS A 95 10.29 14.84 9.27
N VAL A 96 9.62 14.65 8.14
CA VAL A 96 8.20 15.02 7.97
C VAL A 96 7.30 14.17 8.87
N LEU A 97 7.53 12.85 8.90
CA LEU A 97 6.77 11.91 9.74
C LEU A 97 7.02 12.13 11.24
N ALA A 98 8.23 12.54 11.62
CA ALA A 98 8.58 12.87 13.00
C ALA A 98 8.09 14.26 13.46
N SER A 99 7.78 15.18 12.54
CA SER A 99 7.27 16.51 12.89
C SER A 99 5.93 16.43 13.65
N GLU A 100 5.77 17.20 14.71
CA GLU A 100 4.48 17.33 15.42
C GLU A 100 3.52 18.30 14.72
N HIS A 101 4.01 19.05 13.72
CA HIS A 101 3.24 20.06 13.02
C HIS A 101 2.50 19.48 11.82
N VAL A 102 1.17 19.53 11.87
CA VAL A 102 0.26 19.12 10.78
C VAL A 102 0.62 19.80 9.45
N HIS A 103 0.90 21.10 9.47
CA HIS A 103 1.24 21.84 8.25
C HIS A 103 2.48 21.28 7.55
N THR A 104 3.52 20.87 8.29
CA THR A 104 4.73 20.25 7.70
C THR A 104 4.40 18.95 6.96
N LYS A 105 3.46 18.17 7.47
CA LYS A 105 3.01 16.90 6.86
C LYS A 105 2.18 17.12 5.60
N LEU A 106 1.42 18.21 5.55
CA LEU A 106 0.48 18.49 4.46
C LEU A 106 1.06 19.39 3.37
N ASN A 107 2.11 20.17 3.65
CA ASN A 107 2.67 21.14 2.69
C ASN A 107 3.12 20.51 1.35
N ASP A 108 3.59 19.26 1.38
CA ASP A 108 3.92 18.50 0.17
C ASP A 108 3.33 17.08 0.28
N TYR A 109 2.01 17.03 0.49
CA TYR A 109 1.29 15.78 0.76
C TYR A 109 1.45 14.77 -0.38
N GLN A 110 1.41 15.22 -1.65
CA GLN A 110 1.62 14.35 -2.80
C GLN A 110 2.99 13.66 -2.76
N ARG A 111 4.06 14.40 -2.46
CA ARG A 111 5.41 13.81 -2.34
C ARG A 111 5.51 12.86 -1.16
N VAL A 112 4.86 13.17 -0.03
CA VAL A 112 4.79 12.25 1.12
C VAL A 112 4.18 10.91 0.71
N VAL A 113 3.00 10.93 0.08
CA VAL A 113 2.32 9.70 -0.37
C VAL A 113 3.13 8.96 -1.42
N GLN A 114 3.77 9.67 -2.35
CA GLN A 114 4.63 9.07 -3.37
C GLN A 114 5.84 8.34 -2.76
N LEU A 115 6.53 8.96 -1.81
CA LEU A 115 7.69 8.34 -1.15
C LEU A 115 7.28 7.15 -0.27
N ILE A 116 6.12 7.23 0.40
CA ILE A 116 5.58 6.09 1.14
C ILE A 116 5.28 4.93 0.18
N SER A 117 4.57 5.21 -0.92
CA SER A 117 4.26 4.20 -1.94
C SER A 117 5.53 3.60 -2.57
N ALA A 118 6.60 4.40 -2.72
CA ALA A 118 7.89 3.92 -3.18
C ALA A 118 8.52 2.90 -2.21
N LEU A 119 8.49 3.21 -0.91
CA LEU A 119 9.08 2.37 0.14
C LEU A 119 8.26 1.11 0.48
N LEU A 120 6.96 1.11 0.20
CA LEU A 120 6.07 -0.05 0.38
C LEU A 120 6.33 -1.17 -0.65
N GLN A 121 7.08 -0.90 -1.72
CA GLN A 121 7.46 -1.90 -2.71
C GLN A 121 8.63 -2.75 -2.18
N VAL A 122 8.28 -3.74 -1.35
CA VAL A 122 9.25 -4.57 -0.64
C VAL A 122 9.30 -5.98 -1.23
N LYS A 123 10.47 -6.62 -1.16
CA LYS A 123 10.66 -7.98 -1.66
C LYS A 123 10.08 -9.04 -0.74
N ASP A 124 10.26 -8.85 0.57
CA ASP A 124 9.77 -9.75 1.61
C ASP A 124 9.17 -8.91 2.76
N PRO A 125 7.84 -8.90 2.91
CA PRO A 125 7.17 -8.16 3.98
C PRO A 125 7.56 -8.63 5.39
N ALA A 126 8.01 -9.87 5.56
CA ALA A 126 8.30 -10.44 6.88
C ALA A 126 9.61 -9.91 7.51
N THR A 127 10.56 -9.46 6.68
CA THR A 127 11.89 -9.00 7.12
C THR A 127 12.22 -7.58 6.65
N SER A 128 11.21 -6.81 6.22
CA SER A 128 11.41 -5.50 5.61
C SER A 128 11.70 -4.41 6.65
N LYS A 129 12.86 -3.77 6.51
CA LYS A 129 13.21 -2.59 7.32
C LYS A 129 12.32 -1.39 7.01
N ASN A 130 11.84 -1.27 5.77
CA ASN A 130 10.93 -0.20 5.38
C ASN A 130 9.59 -0.30 6.14
N LEU A 131 9.06 -1.52 6.26
CA LEU A 131 7.80 -1.73 6.97
C LEU A 131 7.96 -1.59 8.50
N ASP A 132 9.13 -1.92 9.05
CA ASP A 132 9.46 -1.66 10.46
C ASP A 132 9.52 -0.14 10.74
N PHE A 133 10.19 0.62 9.86
CA PHE A 133 10.20 2.08 9.91
C PHE A 133 8.79 2.68 9.90
N PHE A 134 7.89 2.19 9.04
CA PHE A 134 6.52 2.68 9.02
C PHE A 134 5.70 2.26 10.23
N ASP A 135 5.94 1.07 10.79
CA ASP A 135 5.24 0.62 12.00
C ASP A 135 5.52 1.56 13.18
N GLU A 136 6.78 1.97 13.32
CA GLU A 136 7.23 2.94 14.33
C GLU A 136 6.73 4.36 14.03
N ALA A 137 6.83 4.80 12.77
CA ALA A 137 6.49 6.17 12.40
C ALA A 137 4.98 6.45 12.45
N PHE A 138 4.11 5.49 12.12
CA PHE A 138 2.66 5.70 12.07
C PHE A 138 1.99 5.52 13.44
N GLY A 139 2.21 6.49 14.32
CA GLY A 139 1.40 6.73 15.51
C GLY A 139 0.13 7.54 15.22
N LYS A 140 -0.66 7.83 16.27
CA LYS A 140 -1.97 8.49 16.16
C LYS A 140 -1.98 9.76 15.29
N LEU A 141 -1.01 10.66 15.49
CA LEU A 141 -0.94 11.91 14.74
C LEU A 141 -0.80 11.68 13.22
N ASN A 142 0.06 10.75 12.82
CA ASN A 142 0.26 10.44 11.40
C ASN A 142 -0.96 9.73 10.80
N LEU A 143 -1.63 8.86 11.55
CA LEU A 143 -2.89 8.24 11.12
C LEU A 143 -3.98 9.31 10.89
N ASP A 144 -4.24 10.14 11.90
CA ASP A 144 -5.28 11.18 11.83
C ASP A 144 -4.98 12.23 10.75
N THR A 145 -3.70 12.58 10.56
CA THR A 145 -3.31 13.65 9.61
C THR A 145 -3.18 13.14 8.17
N LEU A 146 -2.62 11.95 7.96
CA LEU A 146 -2.28 11.47 6.61
C LEU A 146 -3.33 10.51 6.03
N LEU A 147 -4.00 9.73 6.86
CA LEU A 147 -4.91 8.66 6.40
C LEU A 147 -6.39 9.04 6.49
N CYS A 148 -6.75 9.99 7.37
CA CYS A 148 -8.14 10.37 7.62
C CYS A 148 -8.56 11.65 6.86
N ARG A 149 -8.18 11.80 5.58
CA ARG A 149 -8.48 13.00 4.78
C ARG A 149 -9.51 12.79 3.67
N SER A 150 -10.00 11.57 3.46
CA SER A 150 -11.05 11.31 2.48
C SER A 150 -12.39 11.91 2.91
N SER A 151 -13.35 11.96 1.99
CA SER A 151 -14.73 12.40 2.24
C SER A 151 -15.47 11.47 3.22
N LEU A 152 -15.01 10.23 3.41
CA LEU A 152 -15.57 9.34 4.44
C LEU A 152 -15.38 9.94 5.84
N PHE A 153 -14.20 10.51 6.09
CA PHE A 153 -13.87 11.16 7.37
C PHE A 153 -14.46 12.57 7.49
N GLN A 154 -15.02 13.14 6.42
CA GLN A 154 -15.86 14.33 6.54
C GLN A 154 -17.13 14.04 7.35
N GLU A 155 -17.72 12.86 7.12
CA GLU A 155 -18.99 12.45 7.73
C GLU A 155 -18.79 11.67 9.05
N ALA A 156 -17.76 10.83 9.10
CA ALA A 156 -17.46 9.95 10.23
C ALA A 156 -16.36 10.48 11.18
N GLY A 157 -15.52 11.41 10.72
CA GLY A 157 -14.34 11.87 11.46
C GLY A 157 -14.66 12.71 12.69
N ASP A 158 -13.62 12.99 13.48
CA ASP A 158 -13.69 13.93 14.61
C ASP A 158 -13.38 15.36 14.13
N LYS A 159 -13.69 16.38 14.95
CA LYS A 159 -13.42 17.80 14.67
C LYS A 159 -11.95 18.12 14.43
N ALA A 160 -11.05 17.23 14.83
CA ALA A 160 -9.61 17.37 14.61
C ALA A 160 -9.17 16.91 13.22
N HIS A 161 -10.00 16.15 12.51
CA HIS A 161 -9.67 15.68 11.16
C HIS A 161 -9.87 16.78 10.14
N LEU A 162 -8.88 16.89 9.26
CA LEU A 162 -8.88 17.85 8.16
C LEU A 162 -9.03 17.07 6.87
N THR A 163 -10.24 17.10 6.31
CA THR A 163 -10.53 16.55 4.99
C THR A 163 -9.72 17.29 3.93
N ALA A 164 -9.34 16.61 2.86
CA ALA A 164 -8.60 17.25 1.78
C ALA A 164 -9.53 18.11 0.91
N ASP A 165 -9.06 19.31 0.57
CA ASP A 165 -9.84 20.28 -0.22
C ASP A 165 -10.09 19.77 -1.65
N THR A 166 -9.11 19.07 -2.22
CA THR A 166 -9.17 18.54 -3.58
C THR A 166 -9.50 17.05 -3.59
N GLU A 167 -10.25 16.63 -4.62
CA GLU A 167 -10.56 15.21 -4.85
C GLU A 167 -9.28 14.39 -5.03
N PHE A 168 -8.27 14.95 -5.70
CA PHE A 168 -6.99 14.29 -5.91
C PHE A 168 -6.32 13.90 -4.59
N GLU A 169 -6.24 14.83 -3.63
CA GLU A 169 -5.67 14.51 -2.31
C GLU A 169 -6.53 13.55 -1.49
N ARG A 170 -7.87 13.62 -1.61
CA ARG A 170 -8.77 12.65 -0.96
C ARG A 170 -8.50 11.23 -1.43
N GLN A 171 -8.35 11.06 -2.75
CA GLN A 171 -8.02 9.78 -3.38
C GLN A 171 -6.64 9.28 -2.94
N LEU A 172 -5.63 10.16 -2.83
CA LEU A 172 -4.31 9.80 -2.28
C LEU A 172 -4.37 9.34 -0.82
N SER A 173 -5.18 10.02 0.00
CA SER A 173 -5.37 9.66 1.42
C SER A 173 -6.04 8.31 1.57
N ALA A 174 -7.12 8.08 0.83
CA ALA A 174 -7.83 6.81 0.81
C ALA A 174 -6.94 5.67 0.30
N LYS A 175 -6.14 5.90 -0.75
CA LYS A 175 -5.13 4.94 -1.23
C LYS A 175 -4.13 4.57 -0.14
N LEU A 176 -3.62 5.57 0.57
CA LEU A 176 -2.65 5.34 1.64
C LEU A 176 -3.27 4.60 2.84
N HIS A 177 -4.53 4.87 3.19
CA HIS A 177 -5.26 4.12 4.21
C HIS A 177 -5.49 2.66 3.78
N CYS A 178 -5.74 2.43 2.50
CA CYS A 178 -5.82 1.06 1.98
C CYS A 178 -4.49 0.30 2.12
N TYR A 179 -3.36 0.95 1.80
CA TYR A 179 -2.05 0.34 2.02
C TYR A 179 -1.74 0.10 3.50
N TYR A 180 -2.22 0.99 4.38
CA TYR A 180 -2.11 0.80 5.83
C TYR A 180 -2.80 -0.51 6.26
N GLY A 181 -3.89 -0.88 5.61
CA GLY A 181 -4.50 -2.21 5.69
C GLY A 181 -5.27 -2.49 6.98
N ILE A 182 -5.49 -1.48 7.83
CA ILE A 182 -6.29 -1.60 9.05
C ILE A 182 -7.40 -0.55 8.98
N PRO A 183 -8.68 -0.91 9.13
CA PRO A 183 -9.76 0.06 9.21
C PRO A 183 -9.54 1.05 10.36
N ILE A 184 -9.50 2.34 10.02
CA ILE A 184 -9.40 3.40 11.03
C ILE A 184 -10.81 3.80 11.47
N ASP A 185 -11.08 3.54 12.74
CA ASP A 185 -12.25 4.05 13.45
C ASP A 185 -11.75 5.09 14.47
N PRO A 186 -11.91 6.39 14.20
CA PRO A 186 -11.42 7.43 15.08
C PRO A 186 -12.35 7.53 16.29
N ARG A 187 -12.28 6.59 17.23
CA ARG A 187 -13.14 6.53 18.42
C ARG A 187 -12.79 7.65 19.42
N GLY A 188 -13.31 8.84 19.20
CA GLY A 188 -13.37 9.93 20.18
C GLY A 188 -14.73 9.96 20.89
N ARG A 189 -14.83 10.64 22.04
CA ARG A 189 -16.11 10.78 22.79
C ARG A 189 -17.26 11.40 21.98
N LYS A 190 -17.00 11.95 20.78
CA LYS A 190 -17.96 12.63 19.90
C LYS A 190 -17.93 12.15 18.44
N SER A 191 -17.07 11.21 18.07
CA SER A 191 -17.02 10.69 16.71
C SER A 191 -18.09 9.63 16.49
N LYS A 192 -18.48 9.44 15.25
CA LYS A 192 -19.39 8.36 14.84
C LYS A 192 -18.56 7.18 14.35
N PRO A 193 -19.03 5.94 14.51
CA PRO A 193 -18.35 4.80 13.89
C PRO A 193 -18.22 5.04 12.38
N THR A 194 -17.05 4.72 11.80
CA THR A 194 -16.81 4.91 10.36
C THR A 194 -17.63 3.96 9.49
N HIS A 195 -17.83 2.73 9.97
CA HIS A 195 -18.39 1.65 9.17
C HIS A 195 -19.82 1.89 8.64
N PRO A 196 -20.78 2.53 9.34
CA PRO A 196 -22.12 2.79 8.80
C PRO A 196 -22.12 3.77 7.62
N TRP A 197 -21.19 4.73 7.62
CA TRP A 197 -21.00 5.67 6.51
C TRP A 197 -20.33 4.99 5.32
N ALA A 198 -19.30 4.18 5.58
CA ALA A 198 -18.68 3.35 4.56
C ALA A 198 -19.69 2.40 3.92
N ARG A 199 -20.54 1.76 4.74
CA ARG A 199 -21.64 0.90 4.31
C ARG A 199 -22.63 1.65 3.41
N SER A 200 -23.07 2.84 3.82
CA SER A 200 -23.95 3.68 3.00
C SER A 200 -23.38 3.93 1.61
N ARG A 201 -22.07 4.24 1.51
CA ARG A 201 -21.38 4.43 0.22
C ARG A 201 -21.34 3.15 -0.62
N VAL A 202 -21.00 2.00 -0.02
CA VAL A 202 -20.88 0.71 -0.72
C VAL A 202 -22.23 0.19 -1.23
N TYR A 203 -23.33 0.43 -0.51
CA TYR A 203 -24.65 -0.09 -0.93
C TYR A 203 -25.50 0.92 -1.71
N ASP A 204 -24.99 2.12 -2.01
CA ASP A 204 -25.69 3.10 -2.82
C ASP A 204 -25.56 2.75 -4.31
N LEU A 205 -26.67 2.28 -4.91
CA LEU A 205 -26.73 1.85 -6.31
C LEU A 205 -26.36 2.96 -7.30
N ARG A 206 -26.42 4.23 -6.90
CA ARG A 206 -26.00 5.37 -7.73
C ARG A 206 -24.51 5.32 -8.09
N ASN A 207 -23.70 4.63 -7.29
CA ASN A 207 -22.25 4.49 -7.50
C ASN A 207 -21.89 3.36 -8.47
N TYR A 208 -22.87 2.65 -9.03
CA TYR A 208 -22.64 1.49 -9.89
C TYR A 208 -23.38 1.63 -11.22
N ASP A 209 -22.60 1.74 -12.28
CA ASP A 209 -23.08 1.90 -13.64
C ASP A 209 -22.08 1.30 -14.66
N THR A 210 -22.32 1.57 -15.93
CA THR A 210 -21.43 1.12 -17.01
C THR A 210 -20.06 1.78 -16.99
N ASN A 211 -19.94 3.04 -16.54
CA ASN A 211 -18.71 3.83 -16.58
C ASN A 211 -17.76 3.44 -15.44
N THR A 212 -18.31 3.31 -14.24
CA THR A 212 -17.68 2.72 -13.04
C THR A 212 -17.45 1.22 -13.18
N MET A 213 -17.87 0.63 -14.30
CA MET A 213 -17.68 -0.78 -14.58
C MET A 213 -18.27 -1.64 -13.45
N TRP A 214 -19.37 -1.22 -12.81
CA TRP A 214 -19.98 -1.94 -11.67
C TRP A 214 -18.99 -2.30 -10.56
N GLY A 215 -17.99 -1.46 -10.31
CA GLY A 215 -16.92 -1.70 -9.34
C GLY A 215 -16.33 -0.39 -8.79
N PRO A 216 -15.26 -0.46 -8.00
CA PRO A 216 -14.63 0.72 -7.38
C PRO A 216 -13.75 1.48 -8.38
N PHE A 217 -14.35 1.88 -9.50
CA PHE A 217 -13.70 2.66 -10.56
C PHE A 217 -14.43 3.99 -10.72
N ARG A 218 -13.70 5.00 -11.17
CA ARG A 218 -14.26 6.33 -11.40
C ARG A 218 -15.35 6.30 -12.48
N ASP A 219 -16.35 7.16 -12.31
CA ASP A 219 -17.53 7.31 -13.17
C ASP A 219 -17.25 8.04 -14.49
N ASP A 220 -16.02 8.54 -14.67
CA ASP A 220 -15.52 9.20 -15.87
C ASP A 220 -15.22 8.21 -17.03
N GLY A 221 -15.38 6.90 -16.80
CA GLY A 221 -15.10 5.85 -17.78
C GLY A 221 -13.61 5.65 -18.07
N SER A 222 -12.71 6.32 -17.33
CA SER A 222 -11.27 6.20 -17.50
C SER A 222 -10.72 4.84 -17.07
N GLY A 223 -11.48 4.11 -16.24
CA GLY A 223 -11.05 2.87 -15.60
C GLY A 223 -10.06 3.06 -14.47
N ARG A 224 -9.81 4.31 -14.05
CA ARG A 224 -9.03 4.63 -12.85
C ARG A 224 -9.74 4.15 -11.60
N VAL A 225 -8.96 3.79 -10.59
CA VAL A 225 -9.48 3.34 -9.31
C VAL A 225 -10.12 4.51 -8.56
N ASP A 226 -11.30 4.28 -7.98
CA ASP A 226 -11.86 5.15 -6.95
C ASP A 226 -11.42 4.63 -5.57
N TRP A 227 -10.34 5.20 -5.06
CA TRP A 227 -9.75 4.83 -3.78
C TRP A 227 -10.66 5.15 -2.60
N GLU A 228 -11.53 6.16 -2.69
CA GLU A 228 -12.51 6.45 -1.62
C GLU A 228 -13.61 5.39 -1.55
N MET A 229 -13.94 4.73 -2.67
CA MET A 229 -14.79 3.54 -2.68
C MET A 229 -14.04 2.32 -2.15
N VAL A 230 -12.77 2.10 -2.55
CA VAL A 230 -11.99 0.96 -2.05
C VAL A 230 -11.76 1.06 -0.54
N GLU A 231 -11.48 2.26 -0.02
CA GLU A 231 -11.39 2.52 1.41
C GLU A 231 -12.69 2.15 2.13
N ALA A 232 -13.84 2.57 1.59
CA ALA A 232 -15.14 2.24 2.19
C ALA A 232 -15.37 0.72 2.20
N ILE A 233 -15.02 0.01 1.12
CA ILE A 233 -15.09 -1.47 1.06
C ILE A 233 -14.18 -2.09 2.13
N MET A 234 -12.93 -1.63 2.24
CA MET A 234 -11.98 -2.13 3.25
C MET A 234 -12.52 -1.93 4.67
N VAL A 235 -13.08 -0.75 4.97
CA VAL A 235 -13.66 -0.45 6.28
C VAL A 235 -14.86 -1.37 6.59
N VAL A 236 -15.75 -1.59 5.62
CA VAL A 236 -16.92 -2.47 5.78
C VAL A 236 -16.48 -3.92 6.00
N LEU A 237 -15.58 -4.43 5.17
CA LEU A 237 -15.11 -5.80 5.32
C LEU A 237 -14.38 -5.99 6.66
N GLY A 238 -13.53 -5.04 7.04
CA GLY A 238 -12.73 -5.16 8.25
C GLY A 238 -13.58 -5.12 9.51
N PHE A 239 -14.59 -4.25 9.56
CA PHE A 239 -15.58 -4.25 10.64
C PHE A 239 -16.31 -5.60 10.75
N ASN A 240 -16.82 -6.15 9.65
CA ASN A 240 -17.55 -7.42 9.69
C ASN A 240 -16.65 -8.61 10.06
N MET A 241 -15.37 -8.59 9.67
CA MET A 241 -14.41 -9.61 10.09
C MET A 241 -14.10 -9.54 11.58
N GLU A 242 -13.97 -8.34 12.16
CA GLU A 242 -13.76 -8.16 13.60
C GLU A 242 -14.96 -8.69 14.40
N VAL A 243 -16.18 -8.30 14.03
CA VAL A 243 -17.42 -8.81 14.66
C VAL A 243 -17.49 -10.33 14.61
N LEU A 244 -17.15 -10.93 13.47
CA LEU A 244 -17.22 -12.38 13.32
C LEU A 244 -16.13 -13.11 14.11
N ALA A 245 -14.92 -12.54 14.19
CA ALA A 245 -13.83 -13.09 14.99
C ALA A 245 -14.23 -13.17 16.47
N GLU A 246 -14.89 -12.12 16.98
CA GLU A 246 -15.44 -12.08 18.34
C GLU A 246 -16.56 -13.10 18.55
N GLU A 247 -17.46 -13.27 17.58
CA GLU A 247 -18.63 -14.15 17.71
C GLU A 247 -18.34 -15.63 17.50
N SER A 248 -17.34 -16.00 16.68
CA SER A 248 -17.14 -17.37 16.19
C SER A 248 -15.88 -18.08 16.67
N ASP A 249 -15.02 -17.43 17.48
CA ASP A 249 -13.70 -17.94 17.90
C ASP A 249 -12.84 -18.43 16.72
N VAL A 250 -13.01 -17.79 15.56
CA VAL A 250 -12.23 -18.07 14.35
C VAL A 250 -11.13 -17.03 14.24
N SER A 251 -9.87 -17.49 14.27
CA SER A 251 -8.71 -16.63 13.99
C SER A 251 -8.51 -16.46 12.49
N PHE A 252 -8.60 -15.22 12.01
CA PHE A 252 -8.38 -14.85 10.61
C PHE A 252 -6.93 -14.46 10.30
N GLY A 253 -6.01 -14.75 11.22
CA GLY A 253 -4.64 -14.27 11.14
C GLY A 253 -4.56 -12.75 11.24
N SER A 254 -3.41 -12.20 10.87
CA SER A 254 -3.07 -10.79 11.10
C SER A 254 -3.30 -9.88 9.88
N LEU A 255 -4.07 -10.35 8.89
CA LEU A 255 -4.20 -9.72 7.56
C LEU A 255 -4.64 -8.25 7.63
N TRP A 256 -5.48 -7.84 8.59
CA TRP A 256 -5.83 -6.43 8.81
C TRP A 256 -5.57 -5.97 10.25
N ALA A 257 -4.58 -6.59 10.89
CA ALA A 257 -4.16 -6.25 12.24
C ALA A 257 -2.75 -5.62 12.29
N VAL A 258 -2.02 -5.62 11.17
CA VAL A 258 -0.62 -5.19 11.13
C VAL A 258 -0.41 -4.12 10.09
N LYS A 259 0.12 -2.99 10.54
CA LYS A 259 0.32 -1.79 9.73
C LYS A 259 1.15 -2.12 8.50
N PHE A 260 0.63 -1.75 7.34
CA PHE A 260 1.32 -1.89 6.05
C PHE A 260 1.78 -3.31 5.70
N ARG A 261 1.23 -4.36 6.32
CA ARG A 261 1.57 -5.76 6.02
C ARG A 261 0.41 -6.55 5.43
N GLY A 262 -0.81 -6.05 5.59
CA GLY A 262 -2.03 -6.68 5.07
C GLY A 262 -2.28 -6.52 3.58
N ALA A 263 -1.85 -5.39 3.01
CA ALA A 263 -2.11 -4.98 1.64
C ALA A 263 -0.83 -4.44 0.99
N VAL A 264 0.24 -5.22 1.07
CA VAL A 264 1.55 -4.85 0.50
C VAL A 264 1.52 -5.07 -1.00
N PRO A 265 1.87 -4.05 -1.81
CA PRO A 265 2.01 -4.22 -3.24
C PRO A 265 2.95 -5.37 -3.58
N TYR A 266 2.57 -6.20 -4.55
CA TYR A 266 3.41 -7.31 -5.04
C TYR A 266 3.73 -8.39 -3.99
N SER A 267 2.94 -8.49 -2.92
CA SER A 267 3.12 -9.51 -1.87
C SER A 267 2.63 -10.91 -2.26
N ALA A 268 2.11 -11.09 -3.48
CA ALA A 268 1.71 -12.40 -3.98
C ALA A 268 2.90 -13.38 -3.90
N PRO A 269 2.75 -14.55 -3.24
CA PRO A 269 3.85 -15.43 -2.83
C PRO A 269 4.66 -16.07 -3.97
N HIS A 270 4.38 -15.73 -5.23
CA HIS A 270 4.87 -16.44 -6.41
C HIS A 270 5.49 -15.53 -7.48
N LEU A 271 6.15 -14.44 -7.08
CA LEU A 271 7.07 -13.69 -7.96
C LEU A 271 8.37 -14.49 -8.20
N LYS A 272 8.25 -15.69 -8.76
CA LYS A 272 9.29 -16.42 -9.49
C LYS A 272 8.89 -16.62 -10.94
N CYS A 273 8.32 -15.61 -11.58
CA CYS A 273 8.09 -15.65 -13.02
C CYS A 273 9.30 -15.06 -13.75
N SER A 274 9.95 -15.89 -14.57
CA SER A 274 10.79 -15.38 -15.65
C SER A 274 9.89 -14.58 -16.58
N LEU A 275 10.16 -13.28 -16.78
CA LEU A 275 9.51 -12.44 -17.79
C LEU A 275 9.85 -12.87 -19.23
N VAL A 276 10.38 -14.10 -19.40
CA VAL A 276 10.68 -14.70 -20.69
C VAL A 276 9.35 -15.27 -21.19
N ASN A 277 8.82 -14.65 -22.24
CA ASN A 277 7.70 -15.19 -23.01
C ASN A 277 8.16 -16.43 -23.79
N ASP A 278 8.49 -17.50 -23.07
CA ASP A 278 8.75 -18.80 -23.64
C ASP A 278 7.42 -19.57 -23.68
N PRO A 279 6.87 -19.84 -24.87
CA PRO A 279 5.62 -20.59 -24.99
C PRO A 279 5.73 -22.04 -24.52
N GLU A 280 6.94 -22.58 -24.31
CA GLU A 280 7.15 -23.93 -23.77
C GLU A 280 7.02 -24.01 -22.24
N LEU A 281 7.01 -22.87 -21.53
CA LEU A 281 6.82 -22.86 -20.08
C LEU A 281 5.38 -23.24 -19.70
N PRO A 282 5.19 -24.00 -18.59
CA PRO A 282 3.87 -24.21 -18.00
C PRO A 282 3.14 -22.89 -17.75
N LEU A 283 1.82 -22.87 -17.84
CA LEU A 283 1.02 -21.65 -17.69
C LEU A 283 1.24 -20.97 -16.34
N GLU A 284 1.40 -21.75 -15.28
CA GLU A 284 1.69 -21.28 -13.93
C GLU A 284 3.04 -20.54 -13.85
N ALA A 285 4.03 -20.96 -14.65
CA ALA A 285 5.34 -20.33 -14.74
C ALA A 285 5.34 -19.07 -15.64
N ARG A 286 4.22 -18.79 -16.30
CA ARG A 286 3.99 -17.60 -17.14
C ARG A 286 3.03 -16.61 -16.48
N ASP A 287 2.43 -16.96 -15.35
CA ASP A 287 1.48 -16.15 -14.61
C ASP A 287 2.20 -15.24 -13.61
N PRO A 288 2.29 -13.92 -13.87
CA PRO A 288 2.97 -13.00 -12.96
C PRO A 288 2.16 -12.66 -11.71
N TYR A 289 0.87 -13.02 -11.65
CA TYR A 289 -0.02 -12.70 -10.54
C TYR A 289 -0.11 -13.84 -9.52
N GLY A 290 0.32 -15.06 -9.86
CA GLY A 290 0.25 -16.21 -8.97
C GLY A 290 -1.18 -16.64 -8.65
N VAL A 291 -2.07 -16.61 -9.65
CA VAL A 291 -3.52 -16.87 -9.53
C VAL A 291 -3.82 -18.30 -9.10
N THR A 292 -3.04 -19.28 -9.58
CA THR A 292 -3.25 -20.69 -9.22
C THR A 292 -3.01 -20.89 -7.73
N GLY A 293 -4.05 -21.29 -7.00
CA GLY A 293 -3.96 -21.44 -5.56
C GLY A 293 -5.30 -21.64 -4.87
N THR A 294 -5.22 -21.67 -3.54
CA THR A 294 -6.39 -21.65 -2.66
C THR A 294 -6.55 -20.26 -2.10
N TRP A 295 -7.71 -19.64 -2.35
CA TRP A 295 -8.04 -18.30 -1.91
C TRP A 295 -9.21 -18.31 -0.93
N LEU A 296 -9.26 -17.30 -0.07
CA LEU A 296 -10.39 -17.04 0.81
C LEU A 296 -11.12 -15.80 0.31
N ARG A 297 -12.37 -15.95 -0.13
CA ARG A 297 -13.24 -14.84 -0.48
C ARG A 297 -14.15 -14.51 0.70
N VAL A 298 -14.12 -13.24 1.11
CA VAL A 298 -15.03 -12.66 2.10
C VAL A 298 -16.15 -11.95 1.37
N VAL A 299 -17.40 -12.24 1.72
CA VAL A 299 -18.57 -11.57 1.15
C VAL A 299 -19.40 -11.01 2.30
N CYS A 300 -19.64 -9.70 2.28
CA CYS A 300 -20.59 -9.04 3.16
C CYS A 300 -21.78 -8.57 2.32
N PHE A 301 -23.00 -8.77 2.81
CA PHE A 301 -24.22 -8.34 2.11
C PHE A 301 -25.31 -7.95 3.11
N LEU A 302 -26.12 -6.96 2.73
CA LEU A 302 -27.38 -6.65 3.39
C LEU A 302 -28.47 -7.62 2.95
N ASP A 303 -29.47 -7.84 3.82
CA ASP A 303 -30.70 -8.49 3.40
C ASP A 303 -31.35 -7.71 2.25
N TYR A 304 -32.01 -8.44 1.33
CA TYR A 304 -32.65 -7.83 0.17
C TYR A 304 -33.66 -6.75 0.57
N HIS A 305 -34.44 -6.97 1.63
CA HIS A 305 -35.43 -6.01 2.11
C HIS A 305 -34.78 -4.69 2.52
N ASP A 306 -33.72 -4.76 3.32
CA ASP A 306 -32.99 -3.59 3.82
C ASP A 306 -32.26 -2.86 2.68
N PHE A 307 -31.62 -3.62 1.79
CA PHE A 307 -30.95 -3.07 0.60
C PHE A 307 -31.93 -2.35 -0.33
N TYR A 308 -33.10 -2.94 -0.57
CA TYR A 308 -34.16 -2.34 -1.37
C TYR A 308 -34.72 -1.07 -0.69
N ALA A 309 -35.03 -1.14 0.60
CA ALA A 309 -35.54 -0.01 1.37
C ALA A 309 -34.55 1.16 1.38
N PHE A 310 -33.25 0.90 1.50
CA PHE A 310 -32.21 1.93 1.46
C PHE A 310 -32.16 2.66 0.11
N ASN A 311 -32.19 1.92 -1.01
CA ASN A 311 -32.04 2.49 -2.34
C ASN A 311 -33.33 3.12 -2.89
N PHE A 312 -34.49 2.54 -2.57
CA PHE A 312 -35.78 2.87 -3.19
C PHE A 312 -36.87 3.33 -2.21
N GLY A 313 -36.68 3.11 -0.90
CA GLY A 313 -37.66 3.48 0.13
C GLY A 313 -37.63 4.95 0.54
N SER A 314 -36.55 5.67 0.19
CA SER A 314 -36.41 7.11 0.44
C SER A 314 -35.87 7.83 -0.79
N LEU A 315 -36.31 9.08 -0.99
CA LEU A 315 -35.80 9.94 -2.07
C LEU A 315 -34.30 10.14 -1.87
N ALA A 316 -33.54 9.99 -2.95
CA ALA A 316 -32.12 10.31 -2.94
C ALA A 316 -31.90 11.79 -2.57
N PRO A 317 -30.78 12.14 -1.91
CA PRO A 317 -30.43 13.54 -1.66
C PRO A 317 -30.47 14.36 -2.95
N ALA A 318 -31.21 15.48 -2.90
CA ALA A 318 -31.48 16.30 -4.09
C ALA A 318 -30.23 16.97 -4.67
N ASP A 319 -29.21 17.15 -3.85
CA ASP A 319 -27.89 17.69 -4.18
C ASP A 319 -26.92 16.63 -4.74
N GLY A 320 -27.35 15.37 -4.84
CA GLY A 320 -26.48 14.26 -5.21
C GLY A 320 -25.51 13.83 -4.10
N GLY A 321 -25.65 14.37 -2.90
CA GLY A 321 -24.79 14.07 -1.76
C GLY A 321 -24.90 12.61 -1.26
N PRO A 322 -24.04 12.24 -0.29
CA PRO A 322 -24.06 10.91 0.30
C PRO A 322 -25.38 10.64 1.01
N ARG A 323 -25.82 9.38 0.99
CA ARG A 323 -26.98 8.94 1.77
C ARG A 323 -26.63 8.87 3.27
N PRO A 324 -27.63 8.97 4.18
CA PRO A 324 -27.44 8.75 5.61
C PRO A 324 -26.76 7.40 5.92
N PRO A 325 -26.10 7.27 7.08
CA PRO A 325 -25.40 6.04 7.46
C PRO A 325 -26.37 4.86 7.59
N ILE A 326 -25.92 3.67 7.19
CA ILE A 326 -26.67 2.42 7.37
C ILE A 326 -26.13 1.72 8.61
N ASP A 327 -26.93 1.67 9.68
CA ASP A 327 -26.60 0.92 10.90
C ASP A 327 -27.42 -0.38 10.98
N ILE A 328 -27.34 -1.17 9.91
CA ILE A 328 -28.02 -2.46 9.76
C ILE A 328 -26.95 -3.55 9.70
N ARG A 329 -27.20 -4.66 10.40
CA ARG A 329 -26.26 -5.78 10.46
C ARG A 329 -26.19 -6.49 9.10
N GLU A 330 -24.98 -6.60 8.56
CA GLU A 330 -24.71 -7.37 7.35
C GLU A 330 -24.57 -8.86 7.69
N ALA A 331 -24.90 -9.71 6.71
CA ALA A 331 -24.47 -11.10 6.71
C ALA A 331 -23.06 -11.19 6.12
N ILE A 332 -22.18 -11.92 6.78
CA ILE A 332 -20.83 -12.23 6.30
C ILE A 332 -20.72 -13.72 5.95
N ARG A 333 -20.01 -14.04 4.86
CA ARG A 333 -19.72 -15.41 4.41
C ARG A 333 -18.28 -15.55 3.97
N PHE A 334 -17.69 -16.70 4.30
CA PHE A 334 -16.40 -17.12 3.77
C PHE A 334 -16.55 -18.23 2.75
N ILE A 335 -15.87 -18.04 1.63
CA ILE A 335 -15.94 -18.94 0.50
C ILE A 335 -14.50 -19.30 0.14
N LYS A 336 -14.17 -20.59 0.30
CA LYS A 336 -12.90 -21.13 -0.15
C LYS A 336 -12.95 -21.30 -1.66
N LEU A 337 -12.02 -20.69 -2.36
CA LEU A 337 -11.88 -20.79 -3.81
C LEU A 337 -10.65 -21.65 -4.12
N GLY A 338 -10.81 -22.68 -4.94
CA GLY A 338 -9.69 -23.37 -5.59
C GLY A 338 -9.63 -22.90 -7.03
N ILE A 339 -8.58 -22.16 -7.39
CA ILE A 339 -8.45 -21.51 -8.70
C ILE A 339 -7.22 -22.04 -9.42
N THR A 340 -7.30 -22.18 -10.74
CA THR A 340 -6.21 -22.60 -11.63
C THR A 340 -6.20 -21.74 -12.89
N VAL A 341 -5.01 -21.32 -13.31
CA VAL A 341 -4.78 -20.61 -14.57
C VAL A 341 -5.16 -21.50 -15.75
N THR A 342 -5.85 -20.90 -16.72
CA THR A 342 -6.28 -21.60 -17.95
C THR A 342 -5.72 -20.98 -19.22
N LYS A 343 -5.32 -19.71 -19.20
CA LYS A 343 -4.81 -19.00 -20.36
C LYS A 343 -4.01 -17.77 -19.92
N VAL A 344 -2.92 -17.47 -20.63
CA VAL A 344 -2.18 -16.22 -20.52
C VAL A 344 -2.08 -15.59 -21.90
N GLU A 345 -2.53 -14.34 -22.04
CA GLU A 345 -2.52 -13.62 -23.31
C GLU A 345 -1.94 -12.19 -23.15
N PRO A 346 -1.44 -11.58 -24.23
CA PRO A 346 -0.97 -10.19 -24.19
C PRO A 346 -2.05 -9.22 -23.68
N PRO A 347 -1.65 -8.09 -23.06
CA PRO A 347 -2.61 -7.07 -22.64
C PRO A 347 -3.39 -6.51 -23.82
N GLY A 348 -4.67 -6.21 -23.58
CA GLY A 348 -5.50 -5.49 -24.56
C GLY A 348 -5.11 -4.00 -24.65
N PRO A 349 -5.64 -3.26 -25.63
CA PRO A 349 -5.34 -1.83 -25.80
C PRO A 349 -5.74 -0.95 -24.61
N GLU A 350 -6.76 -1.38 -23.87
CA GLU A 350 -7.30 -0.67 -22.72
C GLU A 350 -6.66 -1.10 -21.38
N ASP A 351 -5.78 -2.10 -21.39
CA ASP A 351 -5.12 -2.64 -20.19
C ASP A 351 -3.77 -1.94 -19.94
N GLY A 352 -3.22 -2.12 -18.74
CA GLY A 352 -1.83 -1.74 -18.46
C GLY A 352 -0.86 -2.64 -19.23
N GLN A 353 0.07 -2.04 -19.97
CA GLN A 353 0.92 -2.76 -20.94
C GLN A 353 2.11 -3.51 -20.30
N ALA A 354 2.32 -3.36 -19.00
CA ALA A 354 3.47 -3.95 -18.31
C ALA A 354 3.31 -5.45 -18.04
N LEU A 355 2.07 -5.97 -17.95
CA LEU A 355 1.77 -7.36 -17.59
C LEU A 355 0.67 -7.96 -18.50
N PRO A 356 0.68 -9.28 -18.74
CA PRO A 356 -0.35 -9.98 -19.52
C PRO A 356 -1.72 -10.02 -18.81
N VAL A 357 -2.72 -10.47 -19.56
CA VAL A 357 -4.03 -10.89 -19.02
C VAL A 357 -3.98 -12.38 -18.72
N VAL A 358 -4.33 -12.75 -17.49
CA VAL A 358 -4.38 -14.14 -17.03
C VAL A 358 -5.84 -14.54 -16.82
N HIS A 359 -6.25 -15.64 -17.44
CA HIS A 359 -7.58 -16.22 -17.28
C HIS A 359 -7.51 -17.40 -16.33
N PHE A 360 -8.54 -17.56 -15.52
CA PHE A 360 -8.61 -18.63 -14.55
C PHE A 360 -9.99 -19.29 -14.52
N LYS A 361 -10.00 -20.52 -14.01
CA LYS A 361 -11.21 -21.25 -13.63
C LYS A 361 -11.02 -21.89 -12.27
N GLY A 362 -12.12 -22.17 -11.59
CA GLY A 362 -12.07 -22.75 -10.27
C GLY A 362 -13.42 -23.23 -9.76
N ALA A 363 -13.40 -23.74 -8.54
CA ALA A 363 -14.60 -24.08 -7.80
C ALA A 363 -14.65 -23.25 -6.52
N SER A 364 -15.83 -22.77 -6.18
CA SER A 364 -16.13 -22.14 -4.91
C SER A 364 -16.80 -23.16 -3.99
N ARG A 365 -16.37 -23.20 -2.72
CA ARG A 365 -17.01 -24.00 -1.68
C ARG A 365 -17.18 -23.13 -0.45
N LEU A 366 -18.40 -23.09 0.08
CA LEU A 366 -18.68 -22.40 1.33
C LEU A 366 -17.91 -23.07 2.48
N MET A 367 -17.35 -22.27 3.40
CA MET A 367 -16.68 -22.83 4.58
C MET A 367 -17.67 -23.61 5.47
N PRO A 368 -17.26 -24.74 6.10
CA PRO A 368 -18.17 -25.63 6.83
C PRO A 368 -19.05 -24.95 7.89
N ALA A 369 -18.57 -23.87 8.51
CA ALA A 369 -19.28 -23.08 9.51
C ALA A 369 -20.57 -22.40 8.99
N PHE A 370 -20.79 -22.33 7.68
CA PHE A 370 -21.93 -21.63 7.06
C PHE A 370 -22.90 -22.56 6.31
N SER A 371 -22.76 -23.88 6.51
CA SER A 371 -23.41 -24.99 5.76
C SER A 371 -24.67 -24.63 4.96
N ASP A 372 -24.54 -24.65 3.63
CA ASP A 372 -25.65 -24.77 2.66
C ASP A 372 -25.25 -25.84 1.62
N PRO A 373 -26.01 -26.95 1.48
CA PRO A 373 -25.72 -28.03 0.53
C PRO A 373 -25.63 -27.60 -0.94
N ASN A 374 -26.18 -26.44 -1.31
CA ASN A 374 -26.24 -25.93 -2.69
C ASN A 374 -25.19 -24.85 -3.00
N ALA A 375 -24.25 -24.56 -2.08
CA ALA A 375 -23.35 -23.42 -2.20
C ALA A 375 -22.06 -23.65 -3.02
N ASN A 376 -21.98 -24.76 -3.77
CA ASN A 376 -20.85 -25.01 -4.66
C ASN A 376 -21.12 -24.37 -6.02
N SER A 377 -20.26 -23.45 -6.46
CA SER A 377 -20.35 -22.84 -7.78
C SER A 377 -19.07 -23.06 -8.56
N GLU A 378 -19.19 -23.15 -9.89
CA GLU A 378 -18.03 -22.94 -10.74
C GLU A 378 -17.67 -21.45 -10.77
N LEU A 379 -16.40 -21.15 -10.96
CA LEU A 379 -15.87 -19.79 -11.02
C LEU A 379 -15.02 -19.68 -12.28
N THR A 380 -15.20 -18.60 -13.02
CA THR A 380 -14.28 -18.21 -14.10
C THR A 380 -13.93 -16.73 -13.96
N GLY A 381 -12.80 -16.31 -14.50
CA GLY A 381 -12.42 -14.92 -14.38
C GLY A 381 -11.11 -14.57 -15.05
N THR A 382 -10.73 -13.31 -14.87
CA THR A 382 -9.47 -12.76 -15.38
C THR A 382 -8.79 -11.87 -14.36
N VAL A 383 -7.47 -11.88 -14.39
CA VAL A 383 -6.59 -10.94 -13.69
C VAL A 383 -5.79 -10.16 -14.72
N ARG A 384 -5.69 -8.84 -14.55
CA ARG A 384 -4.98 -7.94 -15.47
C ARG A 384 -4.58 -6.65 -14.78
N LEU A 385 -3.72 -5.87 -15.43
CA LEU A 385 -3.33 -4.54 -14.97
C LEU A 385 -4.32 -3.47 -15.46
N THR A 386 -4.70 -2.53 -14.61
CA THR A 386 -5.36 -1.28 -15.03
C THR A 386 -4.37 -0.41 -15.81
N ARG A 387 -4.87 0.65 -16.47
CA ARG A 387 -4.01 1.64 -17.15
C ARG A 387 -3.03 2.34 -16.21
N GLU A 388 -3.39 2.47 -14.94
CA GLU A 388 -2.59 3.16 -13.90
C GLU A 388 -1.64 2.23 -13.15
N GLY A 389 -1.75 0.91 -13.34
CA GLY A 389 -0.82 -0.07 -12.77
C GLY A 389 -1.34 -0.87 -11.58
N GLU A 390 -2.62 -0.75 -11.22
CA GLU A 390 -3.26 -1.59 -10.20
C GLU A 390 -3.72 -2.95 -10.76
N ILE A 391 -3.76 -3.98 -9.91
CA ILE A 391 -4.21 -5.32 -10.31
C ILE A 391 -5.73 -5.41 -10.20
N ARG A 392 -6.39 -5.72 -11.31
CA ARG A 392 -7.83 -5.91 -11.39
C ARG A 392 -8.18 -7.38 -11.53
N TRP A 393 -8.96 -7.87 -10.58
CA TRP A 393 -9.62 -9.17 -10.63
C TRP A 393 -11.06 -9.00 -11.10
N THR A 394 -11.50 -9.87 -12.00
CA THR A 394 -12.92 -9.98 -12.39
C THR A 394 -13.31 -11.44 -12.35
N SER A 395 -14.34 -11.76 -11.58
CA SER A 395 -14.80 -13.13 -11.40
C SER A 395 -16.32 -13.28 -11.61
N PHE A 396 -16.69 -14.40 -12.20
CA PHE A 396 -18.05 -14.78 -12.51
C PHE A 396 -18.34 -16.12 -11.85
N SER A 397 -19.34 -16.16 -10.96
CA SER A 397 -19.79 -17.42 -10.38
C SER A 397 -20.93 -17.97 -11.23
N ILE A 398 -20.84 -19.25 -11.59
CA ILE A 398 -21.82 -19.93 -12.43
C ILE A 398 -22.67 -20.80 -11.51
N PHE A 399 -23.96 -20.48 -11.42
CA PHE A 399 -24.95 -21.22 -10.65
C PHE A 399 -25.96 -21.84 -11.61
N GLN A 400 -26.03 -23.18 -11.67
CA GLN A 400 -27.01 -23.91 -12.49
C GLN A 400 -27.05 -23.47 -13.97
N GLY A 401 -25.90 -23.09 -14.55
CA GLY A 401 -25.80 -22.62 -15.94
C GLY A 401 -26.05 -21.12 -16.15
N TYR A 402 -26.44 -20.37 -15.11
CA TYR A 402 -26.57 -18.92 -15.15
C TYR A 402 -25.30 -18.24 -14.63
N VAL A 403 -24.85 -17.20 -15.34
CA VAL A 403 -23.67 -16.42 -14.99
C VAL A 403 -24.08 -15.26 -14.10
N CYS A 404 -23.61 -15.25 -12.86
CA CYS A 404 -23.68 -14.08 -11.98
C CYS A 404 -22.29 -13.42 -11.92
N VAL A 405 -22.23 -12.10 -12.13
CA VAL A 405 -21.00 -11.34 -11.84
C VAL A 405 -20.92 -11.22 -10.31
N VAL A 406 -19.89 -11.83 -9.70
CA VAL A 406 -19.81 -11.93 -8.23
C VAL A 406 -18.71 -11.06 -7.63
N GLY A 407 -17.83 -10.48 -8.45
CA GLY A 407 -16.92 -9.45 -7.96
C GLY A 407 -16.03 -8.85 -9.04
N ARG A 408 -15.86 -7.53 -8.97
CA ARG A 408 -14.75 -6.79 -9.57
C ARG A 408 -13.97 -6.22 -8.39
N SER A 409 -12.86 -6.87 -8.04
CA SER A 409 -12.03 -6.49 -6.91
C SER A 409 -10.67 -5.99 -7.39
N LEU A 410 -10.05 -5.14 -6.58
CA LEU A 410 -8.66 -4.75 -6.72
C LEU A 410 -7.88 -5.46 -5.62
N GLU A 411 -6.76 -6.07 -5.99
CA GLU A 411 -5.75 -6.52 -5.01
C GLU A 411 -4.49 -5.69 -5.24
N TYR A 412 -3.74 -5.45 -4.17
CA TYR A 412 -2.64 -4.48 -4.13
C TYR A 412 -1.31 -5.06 -4.57
#